data_AF-A0A7S0I544-F1
#
_entry.id   AF-A0A7S0I544-F1
#
_cell.length_a   1.000
_cell.length_b   1.000
_cell.length_c   1.000
_cell.angle_alpha   90.00
_cell.angle_beta   90.00
_cell.angle_gamma   90.00
#
_symmetry.space_group_name_H-M   'P 1'
#
loop_
_entity.id
_entity.type
_entity.pdbx_description
1 polymer ?
#
loop_
_entity_poly.entity_id
_entity_poly.type
_entity_poly.pdbx_seq_one_letter_code
_entity_poly.pdbx_strand_id
1 'polypeptide(L)'
;TFASTTTAWLQPGVPQSGSLLAGEARYYGVRVGEGEVGSLTVDLTPSEGDPDLYVSGSDRYPTPEDYQWSSASQGADVVYVSSRDPLACSGCAYRALVYAYSDTSYSVTMSLRSTATPSLTVLQAGVPSSAHVEQGEYAFFAFPVQRNASISIALTAFSGDPDLYASFTTQAPTADESTFSAASLTNDLLSITRLDARFCPGTNVGTTTTGTTTAPPCTLYVGVLGYSNASFSLLATQRR
;
A
#
# COMPACT_ATOMS: atom_id res chain seq x y z
N THR A 1 -3.20 -10.32 39.05
CA THR A 1 -1.94 -9.54 38.94
C THR A 1 -2.07 -8.71 37.68
N PHE A 2 -2.07 -7.39 37.78
CA PHE A 2 -2.26 -6.53 36.60
C PHE A 2 -1.07 -6.73 35.66
N ALA A 3 -1.35 -7.21 34.44
CA ALA A 3 -0.35 -7.44 33.41
C ALA A 3 0.41 -6.12 33.13
N SER A 4 1.74 -6.20 33.05
CA SER A 4 2.58 -5.08 32.63
C SER A 4 2.12 -4.57 31.27
N THR A 5 1.72 -3.31 31.16
CA THR A 5 1.35 -2.65 29.90
C THR A 5 2.58 -2.24 29.08
N THR A 6 3.74 -2.86 29.33
CA THR A 6 4.98 -2.56 28.63
C THR A 6 4.92 -3.15 27.23
N THR A 7 5.00 -2.29 26.22
CA THR A 7 4.99 -2.67 24.80
C THR A 7 6.41 -2.78 24.28
N ALA A 8 6.75 -3.91 23.67
CA ALA A 8 7.94 -4.06 22.83
C ALA A 8 7.66 -3.43 21.46
N TRP A 9 8.33 -2.32 21.14
CA TRP A 9 8.17 -1.63 19.86
C TRP A 9 9.03 -2.29 18.79
N LEU A 10 8.40 -2.72 17.70
CA LEU A 10 9.03 -3.46 16.61
C LEU A 10 9.42 -2.54 15.46
N GLN A 11 10.48 -2.93 14.74
CA GLN A 11 10.71 -2.44 13.39
C GLN A 11 9.77 -3.20 12.44
N PRO A 12 8.96 -2.51 11.61
CA PRO A 12 8.01 -3.18 10.73
C PRO A 12 8.68 -4.21 9.80
N GLY A 13 8.04 -5.38 9.65
CA GLY A 13 8.51 -6.48 8.81
C GLY A 13 9.69 -7.29 9.36
N VAL A 14 10.23 -6.93 10.53
CA VAL A 14 11.31 -7.67 11.18
C VAL A 14 10.74 -8.61 12.25
N PRO A 15 10.98 -9.93 12.15
CA PRO A 15 10.49 -10.88 13.15
C PRO A 15 11.19 -10.70 14.50
N GLN A 16 10.43 -10.80 15.58
CA GLN A 16 10.94 -10.83 16.95
C GLN A 16 10.52 -12.13 17.66
N SER A 17 11.51 -12.84 18.20
CA SER A 17 11.26 -14.05 18.99
C SER A 17 10.81 -13.75 20.43
N GLY A 18 10.05 -14.66 21.00
CA GLY A 18 9.60 -14.61 22.39
C GLY A 18 9.34 -16.00 22.96
N SER A 19 9.30 -16.06 24.29
CA SER A 19 8.82 -17.22 25.04
C SER A 19 7.99 -16.73 26.24
N LEU A 20 6.95 -17.48 26.57
CA LEU A 20 5.98 -17.17 27.63
C LEU A 20 5.56 -18.46 28.32
N LEU A 21 5.37 -18.40 29.63
CA LEU A 21 4.70 -19.49 30.36
C LEU A 21 3.18 -19.40 30.19
N ALA A 22 2.48 -20.50 30.42
CA ALA A 22 1.03 -20.53 30.39
C ALA A 22 0.40 -19.46 31.30
N GLY A 23 -0.52 -18.67 30.75
CA GLY A 23 -1.17 -17.54 31.40
C GLY A 23 -0.37 -16.23 31.37
N GLU A 24 0.85 -16.22 30.84
CA GLU A 24 1.60 -15.00 30.59
C GLU A 24 1.21 -14.37 29.26
N ALA A 25 1.45 -13.07 29.17
CA ALA A 25 1.16 -12.31 27.96
C ALA A 25 2.21 -11.22 27.73
N ARG A 26 2.42 -10.87 26.47
CA ARG A 26 3.35 -9.79 26.09
C ARG A 26 2.76 -8.93 25.00
N TYR A 27 2.97 -7.62 25.15
CA TYR A 27 2.57 -6.64 24.14
C TYR A 27 3.70 -6.34 23.16
N TYR A 28 3.33 -6.29 21.90
CA TYR A 28 4.14 -5.83 20.77
C TYR A 28 3.43 -4.66 20.11
N GLY A 29 4.18 -3.78 19.45
CA GLY A 29 3.54 -2.67 18.76
C GLY A 29 4.37 -2.05 17.65
N VAL A 30 3.67 -1.43 16.71
CA VAL A 30 4.24 -0.62 15.62
C VAL A 30 3.53 0.72 15.58
N ARG A 31 4.28 1.76 15.19
CA ARG A 31 3.74 3.12 15.03
C ARG A 31 3.44 3.35 13.56
N VAL A 32 2.28 3.94 13.29
CA VAL A 32 1.84 4.36 11.96
C VAL A 32 2.04 5.86 11.86
N GLY A 33 2.77 6.33 10.85
CA GLY A 33 2.98 7.76 10.65
C GLY A 33 1.68 8.51 10.32
N GLU A 34 1.67 9.84 10.54
CA GLU A 34 0.59 10.69 10.04
C GLU A 34 0.57 10.66 8.51
N GLY A 35 -0.62 10.48 7.92
CA GLY A 35 -0.78 10.36 6.47
C GLY A 35 -0.40 8.99 5.91
N GLU A 36 0.16 8.09 6.72
CA GLU A 36 0.30 6.68 6.38
C GLU A 36 -1.01 5.98 6.73
N VAL A 37 -1.92 5.86 5.76
CA VAL A 37 -3.12 5.00 5.93
C VAL A 37 -2.73 3.62 5.45
N GLY A 38 -1.95 2.90 6.24
CA GLY A 38 -1.42 1.60 5.85
C GLY A 38 -2.24 0.41 6.33
N SER A 39 -2.28 -0.67 5.56
CA SER A 39 -2.75 -1.96 6.07
C SER A 39 -1.71 -2.55 7.03
N LEU A 40 -2.17 -3.25 8.06
CA LEU A 40 -1.32 -4.00 8.99
C LEU A 40 -1.50 -5.49 8.75
N THR A 41 -0.39 -6.23 8.73
CA THR A 41 -0.40 -7.69 8.94
C THR A 41 0.37 -8.00 10.21
N VAL A 42 -0.19 -8.83 11.07
CA VAL A 42 0.48 -9.38 12.24
C VAL A 42 0.54 -10.89 12.10
N ASP A 43 1.74 -11.43 11.96
CA ASP A 43 2.00 -12.86 11.83
C ASP A 43 2.61 -13.37 13.14
N LEU A 44 1.94 -14.32 13.79
CA LEU A 44 2.38 -15.01 14.99
C LEU A 44 2.62 -16.48 14.64
N THR A 45 3.87 -16.93 14.74
CA THR A 45 4.25 -18.31 14.42
C THR A 45 4.83 -18.98 15.66
N PRO A 46 4.09 -19.92 16.30
CA PRO A 46 4.65 -20.72 17.38
C PRO A 46 5.67 -21.73 16.84
N SER A 47 6.80 -21.86 17.53
CA SER A 47 7.67 -23.04 17.43
C SER A 47 7.25 -24.13 18.40
N GLU A 48 6.58 -23.77 19.50
CA GLU A 48 6.04 -24.67 20.52
C GLU A 48 4.86 -23.98 21.23
N GLY A 49 3.92 -24.77 21.75
CA GLY A 49 2.78 -24.29 22.53
C GLY A 49 1.65 -23.69 21.67
N ASP A 50 0.80 -22.93 22.33
CA ASP A 50 -0.45 -22.37 21.77
C ASP A 50 -0.59 -20.90 22.19
N PRO A 51 0.06 -19.97 21.46
CA PRO A 51 -0.07 -18.54 21.68
C PRO A 51 -1.17 -17.96 20.78
N ASP A 52 -2.06 -17.17 21.38
CA ASP A 52 -3.13 -16.47 20.67
C ASP A 52 -2.80 -14.99 20.47
N LEU A 53 -3.39 -14.39 19.44
CA LEU A 53 -3.12 -13.03 19.02
C LEU A 53 -4.36 -12.11 19.12
N TYR A 54 -4.22 -10.99 19.83
CA TYR A 54 -5.26 -9.96 19.96
C TYR A 54 -4.71 -8.58 19.62
N VAL A 55 -5.39 -7.79 18.79
CA VAL A 55 -4.88 -6.54 18.23
C VAL A 55 -5.85 -5.37 18.46
N SER A 56 -5.28 -4.19 18.74
CA SER A 56 -5.99 -2.91 18.85
C SER A 56 -5.16 -1.80 18.22
N GLY A 57 -5.81 -0.93 17.44
CA GLY A 57 -5.29 0.32 16.91
C GLY A 57 -5.73 1.54 17.72
N SER A 58 -6.52 1.33 18.79
CA SER A 58 -6.93 2.40 19.70
C SER A 58 -5.88 2.66 20.80
N ASP A 59 -6.13 3.66 21.63
CA ASP A 59 -5.34 3.91 22.84
C ASP A 59 -5.52 2.83 23.92
N ARG A 60 -6.51 1.93 23.76
CA ARG A 60 -6.73 0.81 24.67
C ARG A 60 -5.86 -0.38 24.28
N TYR A 61 -5.24 -0.99 25.29
CA TYR A 61 -4.50 -2.23 25.14
C TYR A 61 -5.49 -3.38 24.93
N PRO A 62 -5.29 -4.25 23.94
CA PRO A 62 -6.18 -5.38 23.74
C PRO A 62 -6.01 -6.40 24.88
N THR A 63 -7.10 -7.04 25.29
CA THR A 63 -7.11 -8.21 26.18
C THR A 63 -7.84 -9.37 25.49
N PRO A 64 -7.78 -10.60 26.02
CA PRO A 64 -8.57 -11.71 25.48
C PRO A 64 -10.09 -11.45 25.49
N GLU A 65 -10.56 -10.51 26.31
CA GLU A 65 -11.97 -10.12 26.45
C GLU A 65 -12.34 -8.80 25.73
N ASP A 66 -11.36 -7.94 25.41
CA ASP A 66 -11.57 -6.64 24.76
C ASP A 66 -10.50 -6.38 23.69
N TYR A 67 -10.85 -6.54 22.42
CA TYR A 67 -9.95 -6.37 21.28
C TYR A 67 -10.72 -5.87 20.05
N GLN A 68 -10.00 -5.33 19.06
CA GLN A 68 -10.60 -4.93 17.78
C GLN A 68 -10.49 -6.03 16.73
N TRP A 69 -9.37 -6.75 16.72
CA TRP A 69 -9.13 -7.90 15.85
C TRP A 69 -8.42 -9.01 16.63
N SER A 70 -8.63 -10.27 16.26
CA SER A 70 -7.93 -11.40 16.87
C SER A 70 -7.79 -12.57 15.90
N SER A 71 -6.86 -13.46 16.22
CA SER A 71 -6.77 -14.81 15.69
C SER A 71 -6.36 -15.71 16.86
N ALA A 72 -7.09 -16.82 17.04
CA ALA A 72 -6.96 -17.77 18.14
C ALA A 72 -7.03 -19.21 17.60
N SER A 73 -6.31 -19.45 16.50
CA SER A 73 -6.27 -20.74 15.82
C SER A 73 -5.17 -21.59 16.43
N GLN A 74 -5.39 -22.90 16.52
CA GLN A 74 -4.34 -23.81 16.96
C GLN A 74 -3.18 -23.80 15.94
N GLY A 75 -2.05 -23.18 16.31
CA GLY A 75 -0.88 -23.02 15.45
C GLY A 75 -0.58 -21.57 15.08
N ALA A 76 -0.23 -21.31 13.81
CA ALA A 76 0.10 -19.95 13.37
C ALA A 76 -1.15 -19.08 13.28
N ASP A 77 -1.07 -17.88 13.84
CA ASP A 77 -2.12 -16.89 13.86
C ASP A 77 -1.75 -15.70 12.99
N VAL A 78 -2.72 -15.22 12.21
CA VAL A 78 -2.54 -14.07 11.33
C VAL A 78 -3.70 -13.11 11.48
N VAL A 79 -3.40 -11.86 11.84
CA VAL A 79 -4.37 -10.77 11.82
C VAL A 79 -4.02 -9.81 10.69
N TYR A 80 -4.96 -9.61 9.77
CA TYR A 80 -4.87 -8.59 8.73
C TYR A 80 -5.87 -7.47 9.00
N VAL A 81 -5.38 -6.24 9.08
CA VAL A 81 -6.18 -5.02 9.19
C VAL A 81 -6.05 -4.25 7.89
N SER A 82 -7.13 -4.20 7.13
CA SER A 82 -7.19 -3.39 5.91
C SER A 82 -7.12 -1.90 6.25
N SER A 83 -6.51 -1.11 5.39
CA SER A 83 -6.57 0.35 5.46
C SER A 83 -8.01 0.90 5.32
N ARG A 84 -8.95 0.10 4.82
CA ARG A 84 -10.38 0.44 4.71
C ARG A 84 -11.21 0.00 5.92
N ASP A 85 -10.63 -0.69 6.88
CA ASP A 85 -11.36 -1.06 8.10
C ASP A 85 -11.75 0.23 8.84
N PRO A 86 -13.03 0.45 9.21
CA PRO A 86 -13.47 1.64 9.94
C PRO A 86 -12.75 1.84 11.29
N LEU A 87 -12.16 0.78 11.82
CA LEU A 87 -11.37 0.76 13.06
C LEU A 87 -9.86 0.91 12.81
N ALA A 88 -9.40 0.84 11.56
CA ALA A 88 -8.03 1.15 11.21
C ALA A 88 -7.71 2.61 11.50
N CYS A 89 -6.46 2.89 11.86
CA CYS A 89 -6.04 4.22 12.27
C CYS A 89 -4.82 4.70 11.49
N SER A 90 -4.67 6.03 11.42
CA SER A 90 -3.51 6.75 10.86
C SER A 90 -2.97 7.70 11.92
N GLY A 91 -1.65 7.90 11.98
CA GLY A 91 -1.01 8.67 13.05
C GLY A 91 -1.14 8.02 14.45
N CYS A 92 -1.31 6.70 14.50
CA CYS A 92 -1.61 5.94 15.71
C CYS A 92 -0.54 4.87 16.00
N ALA A 93 -0.83 4.00 16.98
CA ALA A 93 -0.05 2.79 17.21
C ALA A 93 -0.96 1.57 17.25
N TYR A 94 -0.61 0.55 16.47
CA TYR A 94 -1.17 -0.77 16.66
C TYR A 94 -0.43 -1.49 17.78
N ARG A 95 -1.18 -2.13 18.66
CA ARG A 95 -0.69 -2.98 19.74
C ARG A 95 -1.26 -4.38 19.55
N ALA A 96 -0.39 -5.37 19.59
CA ALA A 96 -0.72 -6.78 19.59
C ALA A 96 -0.40 -7.37 20.97
N LEU A 97 -1.36 -8.05 21.58
CA LEU A 97 -1.16 -8.94 22.72
C LEU A 97 -0.96 -10.35 22.19
N VAL A 98 0.17 -10.96 22.55
CA VAL A 98 0.39 -12.40 22.44
C VAL A 98 0.09 -13.00 23.82
N TYR A 99 -0.88 -13.91 23.89
CA TYR A 99 -1.30 -14.57 25.13
C TYR A 99 -1.05 -16.07 25.06
N ALA A 100 -0.35 -16.63 26.05
CA ALA A 100 0.03 -18.03 26.07
C ALA A 100 -1.02 -18.90 26.78
N TYR A 101 -1.75 -19.74 26.05
CA TYR A 101 -2.65 -20.75 26.65
C TYR A 101 -1.90 -21.99 27.15
N SER A 102 -0.69 -22.21 26.62
CA SER A 102 0.30 -23.17 27.11
C SER A 102 1.70 -22.57 27.03
N ASP A 103 2.68 -23.15 27.71
CA ASP A 103 4.08 -22.74 27.59
C ASP A 103 4.46 -22.69 26.11
N THR A 104 4.90 -21.52 25.65
CA THR A 104 5.05 -21.24 24.22
C THR A 104 6.37 -20.55 23.92
N SER A 105 6.93 -20.90 22.76
CA SER A 105 8.00 -20.16 22.10
C SER A 105 7.50 -19.80 20.70
N TYR A 106 7.76 -18.57 20.26
CA TYR A 106 7.19 -18.03 19.02
C TYR A 106 8.08 -16.98 18.36
N SER A 107 7.73 -16.65 17.12
CA SER A 107 8.16 -15.45 16.41
C SER A 107 6.94 -14.62 16.06
N VAL A 108 7.00 -13.31 16.29
CA VAL A 108 5.96 -12.36 15.88
C VAL A 108 6.54 -11.32 14.92
N THR A 109 5.81 -11.04 13.84
CA THR A 109 6.15 -9.99 12.87
C THR A 109 4.95 -9.06 12.72
N MET A 110 5.17 -7.75 12.78
CA MET A 110 4.16 -6.76 12.43
C MET A 110 4.63 -6.01 11.18
N SER A 111 3.88 -6.11 10.10
CA SER A 111 4.21 -5.50 8.81
C SER A 111 3.23 -4.38 8.50
N LEU A 112 3.75 -3.19 8.24
CA LEU A 112 2.96 -2.04 7.79
C LEU A 112 3.17 -1.86 6.29
N ARG A 113 2.07 -1.68 5.56
CA ARG A 113 2.11 -1.28 4.16
C ARG A 113 1.53 0.12 4.03
N SER A 114 2.38 1.14 4.00
CA SER A 114 1.96 2.54 3.88
C SER A 114 1.30 2.80 2.51
N THR A 115 0.21 3.57 2.50
CA THR A 115 -0.33 4.19 1.28
C THR A 115 0.35 5.53 0.97
N ALA A 116 1.15 6.09 1.88
CA ALA A 116 1.79 7.40 1.69
C ALA A 116 2.87 7.40 0.60
N THR A 117 3.50 6.25 0.36
CA THR A 117 4.38 6.05 -0.81
C THR A 117 3.84 4.89 -1.63
N PRO A 118 3.20 5.14 -2.78
CA PRO A 118 2.70 4.07 -3.63
C PRO A 118 3.86 3.18 -4.08
N SER A 119 3.65 1.87 -4.12
CA SER A 119 4.56 0.96 -4.80
C SER A 119 4.39 1.15 -6.30
N LEU A 120 5.38 1.79 -6.94
CA LEU A 120 5.34 2.13 -8.36
C LEU A 120 6.07 1.10 -9.21
N THR A 121 5.37 0.49 -10.15
CA THR A 121 6.00 -0.30 -11.22
C THR A 121 6.39 0.63 -12.37
N VAL A 122 7.68 0.66 -12.73
CA VAL A 122 8.16 1.51 -13.82
C VAL A 122 7.86 0.86 -15.17
N LEU A 123 7.09 1.55 -16.00
CA LEU A 123 6.74 1.11 -17.34
C LEU A 123 7.85 1.43 -18.34
N GLN A 124 8.07 0.53 -19.29
CA GLN A 124 8.94 0.75 -20.43
C GLN A 124 8.11 1.01 -21.69
N ALA A 125 8.51 2.02 -22.47
CA ALA A 125 7.77 2.40 -23.68
C ALA A 125 7.71 1.24 -24.68
N GLY A 126 6.51 0.88 -25.13
CA GLY A 126 6.28 -0.20 -26.09
C GLY A 126 6.30 -1.62 -25.49
N VAL A 127 6.53 -1.76 -24.18
CA VAL A 127 6.55 -3.05 -23.49
C VAL A 127 5.30 -3.16 -22.60
N PRO A 128 4.42 -4.15 -22.83
CA PRO A 128 3.26 -4.36 -21.97
C PRO A 128 3.69 -4.89 -20.59
N SER A 129 3.04 -4.40 -19.54
CA SER A 129 3.21 -4.86 -18.16
C SER A 129 1.88 -5.43 -17.66
N SER A 130 1.88 -6.67 -17.17
CA SER A 130 0.66 -7.32 -16.66
C SER A 130 0.61 -7.30 -15.15
N ALA A 131 -0.59 -7.12 -14.60
CA ALA A 131 -0.81 -7.07 -13.16
C ALA A 131 -2.22 -7.58 -12.77
N HIS A 132 -2.42 -7.70 -11.46
CA HIS A 132 -3.68 -8.02 -10.82
C HIS A 132 -4.02 -6.91 -9.81
N VAL A 133 -5.31 -6.61 -9.67
CA VAL A 133 -5.80 -5.65 -8.68
C VAL A 133 -7.12 -6.15 -8.09
N GLU A 134 -7.20 -6.15 -6.77
CA GLU A 134 -8.40 -6.54 -6.05
C GLU A 134 -9.49 -5.45 -6.12
N GLN A 135 -10.73 -5.82 -5.84
CA GLN A 135 -11.84 -4.87 -5.84
C GLN A 135 -11.60 -3.74 -4.82
N GLY A 136 -11.71 -2.50 -5.29
CA GLY A 136 -11.49 -1.28 -4.52
C GLY A 136 -10.01 -0.89 -4.37
N GLU A 137 -9.08 -1.77 -4.72
CA GLU A 137 -7.64 -1.52 -4.62
C GLU A 137 -7.06 -0.85 -5.86
N TYR A 138 -5.84 -0.33 -5.72
CA TYR A 138 -5.08 0.27 -6.81
C TYR A 138 -3.75 -0.45 -7.04
N ALA A 139 -3.41 -0.61 -8.32
CA ALA A 139 -2.04 -0.85 -8.76
C ALA A 139 -1.47 0.45 -9.35
N PHE A 140 -0.27 0.85 -8.91
CA PHE A 140 0.35 2.11 -9.34
C PHE A 140 1.59 1.90 -10.20
N PHE A 141 1.75 2.76 -11.19
CA PHE A 141 2.80 2.71 -12.19
C PHE A 141 3.40 4.09 -12.43
N ALA A 142 4.63 4.10 -12.93
CA ALA A 142 5.34 5.32 -13.34
C ALA A 142 5.88 5.15 -14.76
N PHE A 143 5.64 6.13 -15.61
CA PHE A 143 6.11 6.14 -17.00
C PHE A 143 7.01 7.36 -17.26
N PRO A 144 8.31 7.16 -17.57
CA PRO A 144 9.20 8.24 -17.98
C PRO A 144 8.80 8.85 -19.33
N VAL A 145 8.58 10.16 -19.37
CA VAL A 145 8.02 10.88 -20.52
C VAL A 145 9.06 11.73 -21.24
N GLN A 146 9.09 11.59 -22.57
CA GLN A 146 9.78 12.53 -23.46
C GLN A 146 8.89 13.76 -23.72
N ARG A 147 9.35 14.95 -23.31
CA ARG A 147 8.56 16.20 -23.42
C ARG A 147 8.13 16.59 -24.85
N ASN A 148 8.76 16.02 -25.88
CA ASN A 148 8.41 16.27 -27.28
C ASN A 148 7.50 15.19 -27.89
N ALA A 149 6.99 14.25 -27.09
CA ALA A 149 6.14 13.15 -27.54
C ALA A 149 4.77 13.19 -26.85
N SER A 150 3.72 12.91 -27.62
CA SER A 150 2.40 12.60 -27.06
C SER A 150 2.42 11.17 -26.52
N ILE A 151 1.61 10.91 -25.48
CA ILE A 151 1.56 9.63 -24.76
C ILE A 151 0.26 8.93 -25.09
N SER A 152 0.31 7.60 -25.21
CA SER A 152 -0.86 6.74 -25.20
C SER A 152 -0.65 5.64 -24.16
N ILE A 153 -1.62 5.48 -23.26
CA ILE A 153 -1.69 4.39 -22.29
C ILE A 153 -2.89 3.53 -22.67
N ALA A 154 -2.63 2.28 -23.06
CA ALA A 154 -3.66 1.31 -23.35
C ALA A 154 -3.73 0.30 -22.20
N LEU A 155 -4.90 0.19 -21.59
CA LEU A 155 -5.24 -0.81 -20.60
C LEU A 155 -6.11 -1.86 -21.28
N THR A 156 -5.70 -3.13 -21.17
CA THR A 156 -6.45 -4.28 -21.68
C THR A 156 -6.83 -5.19 -20.53
N ALA A 157 -8.12 -5.32 -20.26
CA ALA A 157 -8.62 -6.23 -19.24
C ALA A 157 -8.59 -7.67 -19.76
N PHE A 158 -8.01 -8.59 -18.98
CA PHE A 158 -8.14 -10.03 -19.19
C PHE A 158 -9.31 -10.60 -18.40
N SER A 159 -9.61 -10.00 -17.25
CA SER A 159 -10.77 -10.32 -16.41
C SER A 159 -11.14 -9.11 -15.55
N GLY A 160 -12.39 -9.05 -15.10
CA GLY A 160 -12.88 -7.98 -14.23
C GLY A 160 -13.02 -6.63 -14.92
N ASP A 161 -13.11 -5.57 -14.12
CA ASP A 161 -13.33 -4.19 -14.56
C ASP A 161 -12.27 -3.26 -13.95
N PRO A 162 -11.13 -3.07 -14.65
CA PRO A 162 -10.08 -2.15 -14.23
C PRO A 162 -10.23 -0.75 -14.85
N ASP A 163 -10.22 0.29 -14.03
CA ASP A 163 -10.31 1.69 -14.48
C ASP A 163 -8.94 2.40 -14.42
N LEU A 164 -8.68 3.27 -15.40
CA LEU A 164 -7.40 3.95 -15.58
C LEU A 164 -7.42 5.44 -15.16
N TYR A 165 -6.48 5.82 -14.29
CA TYR A 165 -6.28 7.18 -13.82
C TYR A 165 -4.83 7.61 -14.00
N ALA A 166 -4.57 8.89 -14.31
CA ALA A 166 -3.22 9.38 -14.49
C ALA A 166 -3.02 10.84 -14.05
N SER A 167 -1.80 11.16 -13.63
CA SER A 167 -1.39 12.49 -13.19
C SER A 167 0.11 12.68 -13.39
N PHE A 168 0.53 13.91 -13.67
CA PHE A 168 1.95 14.27 -13.67
C PHE A 168 2.43 14.80 -12.31
N THR A 169 1.51 15.11 -11.40
CA THR A 169 1.81 15.77 -10.11
C THR A 169 1.44 14.91 -8.90
N THR A 170 0.49 14.00 -9.04
CA THR A 170 0.05 13.07 -7.99
C THR A 170 0.69 11.71 -8.25
N GLN A 171 1.51 11.21 -7.31
CA GLN A 171 2.24 9.94 -7.49
C GLN A 171 1.33 8.70 -7.42
N ALA A 172 0.20 8.81 -6.71
CA ALA A 172 -0.80 7.77 -6.56
C ALA A 172 -2.17 8.29 -7.06
N PRO A 173 -2.34 8.54 -8.37
CA PRO A 173 -3.58 9.11 -8.85
C PRO A 173 -4.74 8.13 -8.64
N THR A 174 -5.84 8.63 -8.09
CA THR A 174 -7.06 7.85 -7.80
C THR A 174 -8.24 8.40 -8.60
N ALA A 175 -9.40 7.76 -8.47
CA ALA A 175 -10.65 8.24 -9.04
C ALA A 175 -10.99 9.68 -8.62
N ASP A 176 -10.75 10.02 -7.35
CA ASP A 176 -11.04 11.36 -6.81
C ASP A 176 -9.87 12.33 -7.00
N GLU A 177 -8.65 11.83 -7.20
CA GLU A 177 -7.43 12.63 -7.32
C GLU A 177 -6.62 12.24 -8.56
N SER A 178 -7.07 12.67 -9.74
CA SER A 178 -6.36 12.48 -11.01
C SER A 178 -6.51 13.68 -11.94
N THR A 179 -5.62 13.79 -12.93
CA THR A 179 -5.70 14.84 -13.96
C THR A 179 -6.36 14.34 -15.24
N PHE A 180 -6.16 13.06 -15.54
CA PHE A 180 -6.65 12.36 -16.72
C PHE A 180 -7.23 11.01 -16.29
N SER A 181 -8.29 10.56 -16.94
CA SER A 181 -8.89 9.27 -16.67
C SER A 181 -9.54 8.66 -17.91
N ALA A 182 -9.67 7.35 -17.89
CA ALA A 182 -10.52 6.54 -18.75
C ALA A 182 -11.08 5.42 -17.86
N ALA A 183 -12.39 5.24 -17.87
CA ALA A 183 -13.11 4.32 -16.97
C ALA A 183 -14.24 3.64 -17.73
N SER A 184 -13.87 2.98 -18.83
CA SER A 184 -14.78 2.18 -19.65
C SER A 184 -14.86 0.79 -19.04
N LEU A 185 -16.03 0.13 -19.14
CA LEU A 185 -16.31 -1.20 -18.54
C LEU A 185 -15.34 -2.37 -18.89
N THR A 186 -14.34 -2.14 -19.76
CA THR A 186 -13.40 -3.18 -20.20
C THR A 186 -12.01 -2.59 -20.47
N ASN A 187 -11.73 -2.21 -21.72
CA ASN A 187 -10.45 -1.69 -22.15
C ASN A 187 -10.49 -0.17 -22.13
N ASP A 188 -9.43 0.43 -21.62
CA ASP A 188 -9.28 1.86 -21.57
C ASP A 188 -8.11 2.34 -22.43
N LEU A 189 -8.35 3.47 -23.11
CA LEU A 189 -7.32 4.13 -23.89
C LEU A 189 -7.24 5.60 -23.47
N LEU A 190 -6.13 5.94 -22.84
CA LEU A 190 -5.83 7.31 -22.46
C LEU A 190 -4.79 7.89 -23.42
N SER A 191 -5.18 8.92 -24.18
CA SER A 191 -4.28 9.66 -25.08
C SER A 191 -4.04 11.07 -24.55
N ILE A 192 -2.78 11.39 -24.22
CA ILE A 192 -2.37 12.70 -23.71
C ILE A 192 -1.46 13.35 -24.74
N THR A 193 -1.93 14.43 -25.37
CA THR A 193 -1.15 15.17 -26.36
C THR A 193 -0.08 16.03 -25.70
N ARG A 194 1.10 16.16 -26.32
CA ARG A 194 2.16 17.09 -25.88
C ARG A 194 1.73 18.56 -25.84
N LEU A 195 0.62 18.89 -26.51
CA LEU A 195 0.04 20.23 -26.55
C LEU A 195 -0.99 20.48 -25.44
N ASP A 196 -1.30 19.48 -24.60
CA ASP A 196 -2.19 19.67 -23.46
C ASP A 196 -1.51 20.60 -22.44
N ALA A 197 -2.24 21.61 -21.96
CA ALA A 197 -1.71 22.57 -20.99
C ALA A 197 -1.26 21.93 -19.67
N ARG A 198 -1.77 20.74 -19.35
CA ARG A 198 -1.45 19.95 -18.17
C ARG A 198 -0.35 18.92 -18.44
N PHE A 199 0.24 18.91 -19.63
CA PHE A 199 1.31 17.98 -20.00
C PHE A 199 2.63 18.37 -19.34
N CYS A 200 3.18 17.47 -18.51
CA CYS A 200 4.46 17.67 -17.82
C CYS A 200 4.61 19.05 -17.14
N PRO A 201 3.67 19.45 -16.25
CA PRO A 201 3.70 20.75 -15.60
C PRO A 201 4.97 20.84 -14.74
N GLY A 202 5.83 21.79 -15.08
CA GLY A 202 7.09 22.05 -14.39
C GLY A 202 7.36 23.54 -14.53
N THR A 203 7.37 24.22 -13.37
CA THR A 203 7.54 25.65 -13.20
C THR A 203 8.62 26.20 -14.12
N ASN A 204 8.28 27.26 -14.86
CA ASN A 204 9.14 28.16 -15.61
C ASN A 204 10.62 27.75 -15.69
N VAL A 205 11.08 27.47 -16.91
CA VAL A 205 12.50 27.52 -17.27
C VAL A 205 13.05 28.84 -16.71
N GLY A 206 13.72 28.79 -15.56
CA GLY A 206 14.59 29.87 -15.13
C GLY A 206 15.62 30.02 -16.23
N THR A 207 15.55 31.11 -16.98
CA THR A 207 16.58 31.51 -17.94
C THR A 207 17.88 31.73 -17.17
N THR A 208 18.64 30.67 -16.93
CA THR A 208 20.06 30.81 -16.65
C THR A 208 20.72 31.23 -17.95
N THR A 209 21.45 32.34 -17.87
CA THR A 209 22.21 33.03 -18.93
C THR A 209 23.34 32.20 -19.56
N THR A 210 23.31 30.88 -19.37
CA THR A 210 24.28 29.90 -19.88
C THR A 210 23.55 28.72 -20.52
N GLY A 211 22.89 28.97 -21.66
CA GLY A 211 22.84 28.10 -22.85
C GLY A 211 22.42 26.62 -22.80
N THR A 212 22.17 25.98 -21.66
CA THR A 212 21.75 24.57 -21.59
C THR A 212 20.72 24.34 -20.47
N THR A 213 19.47 24.64 -20.78
CA THR A 213 18.32 24.34 -19.90
C THR A 213 17.83 22.91 -20.14
N THR A 214 18.39 21.94 -19.43
CA THR A 214 17.82 20.59 -19.37
C THR A 214 16.54 20.67 -18.53
N ALA A 215 15.38 20.58 -19.17
CA ALA A 215 14.10 20.53 -18.47
C ALA A 215 14.10 19.37 -17.46
N PRO A 216 13.51 19.53 -16.27
CA PRO A 216 13.46 18.47 -15.27
C PRO A 216 12.76 17.22 -15.84
N PRO A 217 13.13 16.02 -15.35
CA PRO A 217 12.53 14.77 -15.78
C PRO A 217 11.02 14.83 -15.62
N CYS A 218 10.29 14.37 -16.63
CA CYS A 218 8.84 14.29 -16.58
C CYS A 218 8.43 12.82 -16.43
N THR A 219 7.58 12.55 -15.44
CA THR A 219 7.03 11.23 -15.17
C THR A 219 5.52 11.34 -15.16
N LEU A 220 4.86 10.48 -15.93
CA LEU A 220 3.41 10.26 -15.80
C LEU A 220 3.21 9.15 -14.78
N TYR A 221 2.48 9.44 -13.71
CA TYR A 221 2.01 8.45 -12.75
C TYR A 221 0.65 7.93 -13.20
N VAL A 222 0.44 6.64 -13.04
CA VAL A 222 -0.77 5.94 -13.47
C VAL A 222 -1.28 5.08 -12.31
N GLY A 223 -2.56 5.17 -12.02
CA GLY A 223 -3.28 4.34 -11.07
C GLY A 223 -4.31 3.50 -11.82
N VAL A 224 -4.39 2.22 -11.49
CA VAL A 224 -5.40 1.31 -12.02
C VAL A 224 -6.24 0.82 -10.85
N LEU A 225 -7.52 1.21 -10.81
CA LEU A 225 -8.50 0.77 -9.81
C LEU A 225 -9.12 -0.56 -10.25
N GLY A 226 -9.22 -1.55 -9.37
CA GLY A 226 -10.13 -2.67 -9.60
C GLY A 226 -11.55 -2.29 -9.21
N TYR A 227 -12.43 -1.91 -10.15
CA TYR A 227 -13.86 -1.74 -9.84
C TYR A 227 -14.49 -3.08 -9.42
N SER A 228 -14.02 -4.16 -10.05
CA SER A 228 -14.10 -5.54 -9.55
C SER A 228 -12.70 -6.13 -9.42
N ASN A 229 -12.58 -7.34 -8.86
CA ASN A 229 -11.33 -8.06 -8.93
C ASN A 229 -10.90 -8.26 -10.41
N ALA A 230 -9.71 -7.77 -10.79
CA ALA A 230 -9.34 -7.62 -12.18
C ALA A 230 -7.90 -8.08 -12.47
N SER A 231 -7.68 -8.58 -13.68
CA SER A 231 -6.35 -8.84 -14.23
C SER A 231 -6.24 -8.15 -15.58
N PHE A 232 -5.11 -7.52 -15.84
CA PHE A 232 -4.96 -6.62 -17.00
C PHE A 232 -3.53 -6.56 -17.51
N SER A 233 -3.37 -5.96 -18.69
CA SER A 233 -2.09 -5.49 -19.20
C SER A 233 -2.14 -4.00 -19.51
N LEU A 234 -1.06 -3.30 -19.16
CA LEU A 234 -0.87 -1.88 -19.41
C LEU A 234 0.28 -1.67 -20.40
N LEU A 235 0.00 -1.00 -21.52
CA LEU A 235 0.97 -0.65 -22.53
C LEU A 235 1.08 0.87 -22.63
N ALA A 236 2.24 1.41 -22.25
CA ALA A 236 2.58 2.81 -22.45
C ALA A 236 3.38 3.00 -23.74
N THR A 237 2.97 3.95 -24.57
CA THR A 237 3.71 4.35 -25.77
C THR A 237 3.83 5.87 -25.82
N GLN A 238 4.85 6.35 -26.52
CA GLN A 238 5.05 7.78 -26.75
C GLN A 238 5.53 8.02 -28.18
N ARG A 239 4.95 9.03 -28.84
CA ARG A 239 5.23 9.36 -30.25
C ARG A 239 5.37 10.86 -30.46
N ARG A 240 6.41 11.25 -31.18
CA ARG A 240 6.65 12.65 -31.61
C ARG A 240 5.73 13.07 -32.76
#